data_AF-A0A0G1AX63-F1
#
_entry.id   AF-A0A0G1AX63-F1
#
_cell.length_a   1.000
_cell.length_b   1.000
_cell.length_c   1.000
_cell.angle_alpha   90.00
_cell.angle_beta   90.00
_cell.angle_gamma   90.00
#
_symmetry.space_group_name_H-M   'P 1'
#
loop_
_entity.id
_entity.type
_entity.pdbx_description
1 polymer ?
#
loop_
_entity_poly.entity_id
_entity_poly.type
_entity_poly.pdbx_seq_one_letter_code
_entity_poly.pdbx_strand_id
1 'polypeptide(L)'
;MIESIWEHKGHQVRSVWVPLNSYDGISPIAQVYGVCFTKEGKVLVIKNEAWNLPGGKPEKGEIPEETLIREVYEEATVKISNLHLLGAFDVSFPNNPNKENGEHYYQLRYFALVDDIE
;
A
#
# COMPACT_ATOMS: atom_id res chain seq x y z
N MET A 1 -10.99 -1.26 16.26
CA MET A 1 -10.45 -2.13 15.20
C MET A 1 -11.17 -1.73 13.91
N ILE A 2 -10.44 -1.41 12.84
CA ILE A 2 -11.05 -1.09 11.54
C ILE A 2 -10.97 -2.36 10.70
N GLU A 3 -12.13 -2.88 10.31
CA GLU A 3 -12.27 -4.12 9.58
C GLU A 3 -13.33 -3.95 8.48
N SER A 4 -13.13 -4.62 7.35
CA SER A 4 -14.12 -4.73 6.30
C SER A 4 -14.15 -6.13 5.70
N ILE A 5 -15.34 -6.52 5.25
CA ILE A 5 -15.56 -7.74 4.48
C ILE A 5 -16.27 -7.35 3.19
N TRP A 6 -15.77 -7.81 2.06
CA TRP A 6 -16.26 -7.45 0.74
C TRP A 6 -16.03 -8.58 -0.27
N GLU A 7 -16.57 -8.45 -1.48
CA GLU A 7 -16.47 -9.48 -2.52
C GLU A 7 -15.55 -9.05 -3.66
N HIS A 8 -14.56 -9.88 -4.00
CA HIS A 8 -13.66 -9.71 -5.13
C HIS A 8 -13.73 -10.92 -6.05
N LYS A 9 -14.16 -10.74 -7.30
CA LYS A 9 -14.17 -11.81 -8.31
C LYS A 9 -14.83 -13.11 -7.81
N GLY A 10 -15.92 -12.99 -7.05
CA GLY A 10 -16.65 -14.12 -6.46
C GLY A 10 -16.05 -14.71 -5.18
N HIS A 11 -14.99 -14.08 -4.62
CA HIS A 11 -14.39 -14.49 -3.35
C HIS A 11 -14.64 -13.45 -2.26
N GLN A 12 -14.98 -13.92 -1.06
CA GLN A 12 -15.01 -13.07 0.11
C GLN A 12 -13.58 -12.67 0.50
N VAL A 13 -13.37 -11.39 0.73
CA VAL A 13 -12.11 -10.80 1.20
C VAL A 13 -12.37 -10.13 2.54
N ARG A 14 -11.51 -10.41 3.50
CA ARG A 14 -11.45 -9.76 4.80
C ARG A 14 -10.22 -8.87 4.84
N SER A 15 -10.38 -7.63 5.29
CA SER A 15 -9.27 -6.69 5.46
C SER A 15 -9.33 -6.08 6.86
N VAL A 16 -8.22 -6.10 7.58
CA VAL A 16 -8.10 -5.54 8.93
C VAL A 16 -6.96 -4.53 8.96
N TRP A 17 -7.22 -3.34 9.45
CA TRP A 17 -6.17 -2.36 9.70
C TRP A 17 -5.37 -2.74 10.95
N VAL A 18 -4.07 -2.84 10.78
CA VAL A 18 -3.09 -3.08 11.85
C VAL A 18 -2.15 -1.88 11.90
N PRO A 19 -2.20 -1.05 12.96
CA PRO A 19 -1.19 0.01 13.14
C PRO A 19 0.17 -0.63 13.42
N LEU A 20 1.20 -0.19 12.70
CA LEU A 20 2.54 -0.75 12.77
C LEU A 20 3.58 0.36 12.84
N ASN A 21 4.63 0.13 13.64
CA ASN A 21 5.81 1.01 13.71
C ASN A 21 7.03 0.38 13.03
N SER A 22 6.99 -0.92 12.71
CA SER A 22 7.92 -1.63 11.83
C SER A 22 7.19 -2.73 11.08
N TYR A 23 7.78 -3.23 9.98
CA TYR A 23 7.27 -4.36 9.21
C TYR A 23 7.99 -5.68 9.56
N ASP A 24 8.60 -5.77 10.74
CA ASP A 24 9.24 -7.00 11.19
C ASP A 24 8.21 -8.12 11.37
N GLY A 25 8.47 -9.27 10.76
CA GLY A 25 7.53 -10.40 10.77
C GLY A 25 6.29 -10.21 9.89
N ILE A 26 6.20 -9.11 9.13
CA ILE A 26 5.13 -8.87 8.16
C ILE A 26 5.52 -9.49 6.82
N SER A 27 4.83 -10.57 6.44
CA SER A 27 5.07 -11.27 5.18
C SER A 27 3.87 -12.14 4.78
N PRO A 28 3.53 -12.25 3.49
CA PRO A 28 4.13 -11.52 2.36
C PRO A 28 3.59 -10.09 2.27
N ILE A 29 4.47 -9.14 1.92
CA ILE A 29 4.06 -7.77 1.54
C ILE A 29 3.72 -7.79 0.06
N ALA A 30 2.42 -7.70 -0.25
CA ALA A 30 1.97 -7.71 -1.64
C ALA A 30 1.93 -6.32 -2.25
N GLN A 31 1.73 -5.28 -1.44
CA GLN A 31 1.58 -3.91 -1.91
C GLN A 31 2.09 -2.89 -0.91
N VAL A 32 2.58 -1.75 -1.40
CA VAL A 32 3.00 -0.58 -0.62
C VAL A 32 2.37 0.65 -1.25
N TYR A 33 1.60 1.41 -0.45
CA TYR A 33 0.93 2.63 -0.92
C TYR A 33 1.25 3.83 -0.01
N GLY A 34 1.34 5.01 -0.60
CA GLY A 34 1.66 6.26 0.10
C GLY A 34 0.48 7.22 0.17
N VAL A 35 0.23 7.78 1.35
CA VAL A 35 -0.52 9.04 1.50
C VAL A 35 0.51 10.16 1.47
N CYS A 36 0.78 10.68 0.26
CA CYS A 36 1.83 11.67 0.04
C CYS A 36 1.24 13.08 0.12
N PHE A 37 1.80 13.92 1.00
CA PHE A 37 1.34 15.29 1.23
C PHE A 37 2.25 16.32 0.58
N THR A 38 1.67 17.32 -0.07
CA THR A 38 2.40 18.54 -0.45
C THR A 38 2.57 19.47 0.77
N LYS A 39 3.45 20.46 0.67
CA LYS A 39 3.66 21.47 1.73
C LYS A 39 2.40 22.26 2.08
N GLU A 40 1.48 22.40 1.13
CA GLU A 40 0.19 23.07 1.30
C GLU A 40 -0.88 22.16 1.93
N GLY A 41 -0.52 20.92 2.29
CA GLY A 41 -1.44 19.95 2.89
C GLY A 41 -2.38 19.26 1.90
N LYS A 42 -2.08 19.31 0.59
CA LYS A 42 -2.82 18.54 -0.42
C LYS A 42 -2.32 17.10 -0.46
N VAL A 43 -3.21 16.17 -0.83
CA VAL A 43 -2.85 14.75 -0.99
C VAL A 43 -2.68 14.42 -2.47
N LEU A 44 -1.56 13.79 -2.81
CA LEU A 44 -1.34 13.22 -4.13
C LEU A 44 -2.24 12.00 -4.34
N VAL A 45 -2.99 12.01 -5.43
CA VAL A 45 -3.81 10.90 -5.90
C VAL A 45 -3.53 10.67 -7.38
N ILE A 46 -3.52 9.42 -7.77
CA ILE A 46 -3.35 9.00 -9.17
C ILE A 46 -4.67 8.48 -9.71
N LYS A 47 -4.82 8.51 -11.04
CA LYS A 47 -6.00 7.98 -11.71
C LYS A 47 -5.59 7.10 -12.88
N ASN A 48 -5.72 5.80 -12.67
CA ASN A 48 -5.75 4.81 -13.74
C ASN A 48 -7.22 4.61 -14.14
N GLU A 49 -7.82 3.47 -13.78
CA GLU A 49 -9.26 3.23 -13.98
C GLU A 49 -10.13 3.96 -12.95
N ALA A 50 -9.63 4.11 -11.73
CA ALA A 50 -10.24 4.81 -10.62
C ALA A 50 -9.20 5.67 -9.88
N TRP A 51 -9.67 6.63 -9.08
CA TRP A 51 -8.81 7.38 -8.18
C TRP A 51 -8.24 6.47 -7.09
N ASN A 52 -6.92 6.56 -6.87
CA ASN A 52 -6.23 5.79 -5.85
C ASN A 52 -5.04 6.57 -5.27
N LEU A 53 -4.49 6.04 -4.17
CA LEU A 53 -3.16 6.43 -3.69
C LEU A 53 -2.09 5.89 -4.65
N PRO A 54 -0.96 6.61 -4.81
CA PRO A 54 0.18 6.08 -5.55
C PRO A 54 0.86 4.94 -4.78
N GLY A 55 1.42 4.00 -5.53
CA GLY A 55 2.07 2.82 -4.99
C GLY A 55 1.69 1.54 -5.72
N GLY A 56 2.39 0.46 -5.38
CA GLY A 56 2.29 -0.76 -6.16
C GLY A 56 2.92 -1.96 -5.48
N LYS A 57 3.37 -2.90 -6.30
CA LYS A 57 3.90 -4.18 -5.83
C LYS A 57 5.41 -4.06 -5.63
N PRO A 58 5.96 -4.63 -4.55
CA PRO A 58 7.40 -4.76 -4.42
C PRO A 58 8.01 -5.57 -5.57
N GLU A 59 9.12 -5.09 -6.12
CA GLU A 59 9.98 -5.86 -7.00
C GLU A 59 10.99 -6.70 -6.21
N LYS A 60 11.64 -7.65 -6.88
CA LYS A 60 12.57 -8.58 -6.23
C LYS A 60 13.77 -7.82 -5.65
N GLY A 61 13.88 -7.85 -4.33
CA GLY A 61 15.01 -7.28 -3.60
C GLY A 61 14.78 -5.86 -3.09
N GLU A 62 13.63 -5.25 -3.39
CA GLU A 62 13.27 -3.95 -2.84
C GLU A 62 12.88 -4.07 -1.37
N ILE A 63 13.29 -3.09 -0.56
CA ILE A 63 12.60 -2.79 0.70
C ILE A 63 11.34 -1.96 0.42
N PRO A 64 10.32 -1.97 1.31
CA PRO A 64 9.07 -1.25 1.06
C PRO A 64 9.22 0.23 0.72
N GLU A 65 10.18 0.92 1.35
CA GLU A 65 10.48 2.32 1.07
C GLU A 65 10.96 2.54 -0.38
N GLU A 66 11.80 1.65 -0.91
CA GLU A 66 12.29 1.70 -2.29
C GLU A 66 11.14 1.51 -3.28
N THR A 67 10.27 0.52 -3.02
CA THR A 67 9.06 0.28 -3.81
C THR A 67 8.20 1.54 -3.87
N LEU A 68 7.94 2.19 -2.73
CA LEU A 68 7.08 3.37 -2.72
C LEU A 68 7.69 4.55 -3.47
N ILE A 69 9.00 4.79 -3.31
CA ILE A 69 9.69 5.86 -4.02
C ILE A 69 9.65 5.64 -5.54
N ARG A 70 9.92 4.40 -6.00
CA ARG A 70 9.86 4.04 -7.42
C ARG A 70 8.46 4.24 -7.99
N GLU A 71 7.44 3.64 -7.36
CA GLU A 71 6.06 3.69 -7.85
C GLU A 71 5.53 5.12 -7.92
N VAL A 72 5.75 5.94 -6.88
CA VAL A 72 5.31 7.34 -6.89
C VAL A 72 5.98 8.13 -8.03
N TYR A 73 7.25 7.87 -8.29
CA TYR A 73 7.96 8.49 -9.41
C TYR A 73 7.42 8.02 -10.77
N GLU A 74 7.16 6.73 -10.94
CA GLU A 74 6.63 6.15 -12.19
C GLU A 74 5.20 6.63 -12.49
N GLU A 75 4.34 6.67 -11.48
CA GLU A 75 2.92 6.97 -11.67
C GLU A 75 2.61 8.48 -11.72
N ALA A 76 3.44 9.31 -11.09
CA ALA A 76 3.18 10.74 -10.94
C ALA A 76 4.34 11.67 -11.35
N THR A 77 5.53 11.14 -11.66
CA THR A 77 6.75 11.94 -11.94
C THR A 77 7.09 12.90 -10.79
N VAL A 78 6.85 12.45 -9.56
CA VAL A 78 7.08 13.23 -8.33
C VAL A 78 8.07 12.49 -7.43
N LYS A 79 8.95 13.24 -6.77
CA LYS A 79 9.84 12.71 -5.73
C LYS A 79 9.21 12.87 -4.36
N ILE A 80 9.48 11.91 -3.48
CA ILE A 80 8.98 11.91 -2.11
C ILE A 80 10.11 11.64 -1.11
N SER A 81 9.92 12.19 0.09
CA SER A 81 10.83 12.03 1.23
C SER A 81 10.03 11.89 2.53
N ASN A 82 10.73 11.74 3.66
CA ASN A 82 10.13 11.63 5.00
C ASN A 82 9.07 10.51 5.08
N LEU A 83 9.45 9.32 4.63
CA LEU A 83 8.58 8.14 4.64
C LEU A 83 8.39 7.64 6.08
N HIS A 84 7.14 7.49 6.49
CA HIS A 84 6.77 6.94 7.80
C HIS A 84 5.73 5.85 7.65
N LEU A 85 6.03 4.63 8.11
CA LEU A 85 5.06 3.54 8.17
C LEU A 85 3.90 3.95 9.09
N LEU A 86 2.68 3.83 8.58
CA LEU A 86 1.45 4.05 9.35
C LEU A 86 0.87 2.73 9.87
N GLY A 87 1.02 1.67 9.08
CA GLY A 87 0.39 0.39 9.33
C GLY A 87 0.25 -0.44 8.07
N ALA A 88 -0.51 -1.52 8.20
CA ALA A 88 -0.85 -2.39 7.11
C ALA A 88 -2.33 -2.74 7.13
N PHE A 89 -2.88 -3.03 5.95
CA PHE A 89 -4.03 -3.92 5.87
C PHE A 89 -3.54 -5.36 5.85
N ASP A 90 -3.96 -6.14 6.85
CA ASP A 90 -3.92 -7.59 6.85
C ASP A 90 -5.11 -8.10 6.03
N VAL A 91 -4.84 -8.67 4.85
CA VAL A 91 -5.86 -9.09 3.89
C VAL A 91 -5.88 -10.60 3.80
N SER A 92 -7.05 -11.20 4.00
CA SER A 92 -7.25 -12.65 3.90
C SER A 92 -8.50 -13.04 3.11
N PHE A 93 -8.51 -14.26 2.58
CA PHE A 93 -9.60 -14.81 1.77
C PHE A 93 -10.23 -16.02 2.47
N PRO A 94 -11.13 -15.81 3.46
CA PRO A 94 -11.58 -16.87 4.37
C PRO A 94 -12.25 -18.08 3.69
N ASN A 95 -12.85 -17.88 2.51
CA ASN A 95 -13.57 -18.92 1.79
C ASN A 95 -12.92 -19.29 0.44
N ASN A 96 -11.64 -18.97 0.23
CA ASN A 96 -10.96 -19.33 -1.01
C ASN A 96 -10.77 -20.86 -1.09
N PRO A 97 -11.37 -21.54 -2.09
CA PRO A 97 -11.21 -23.00 -2.22
C PRO A 97 -9.81 -23.40 -2.70
N ASN A 98 -9.00 -22.45 -3.18
CA ASN A 98 -7.71 -22.71 -3.78
C ASN A 98 -6.56 -22.13 -2.93
N LYS A 99 -6.10 -22.95 -1.97
CA LYS A 99 -5.11 -22.57 -0.94
C LYS A 99 -3.71 -22.25 -1.49
N GLU A 100 -3.41 -22.68 -2.71
CA GLU A 100 -2.09 -22.51 -3.32
C GLU A 100 -1.87 -21.07 -3.86
N ASN A 101 -2.94 -20.30 -4.08
CA ASN A 101 -2.86 -18.90 -4.52
C ASN A 101 -3.25 -17.95 -3.38
N GLY A 102 -2.28 -17.66 -2.50
CA GLY A 102 -2.29 -16.49 -1.61
C GLY A 102 -3.57 -16.27 -0.81
N GLU A 103 -3.75 -17.03 0.27
CA GLU A 103 -4.87 -16.84 1.21
C GLU A 103 -4.73 -15.59 2.08
N HIS A 104 -3.54 -15.00 2.14
CA HIS A 104 -3.17 -13.96 3.08
C HIS A 104 -2.01 -13.11 2.57
N TYR A 105 -2.10 -11.80 2.73
CA TYR A 105 -1.00 -10.87 2.45
C TYR A 105 -1.19 -9.54 3.18
N TYR A 106 -0.13 -8.74 3.20
CA TYR A 106 -0.14 -7.40 3.74
C TYR A 106 -0.06 -6.33 2.66
N GLN A 107 -0.82 -5.26 2.84
CA GLN A 107 -0.68 -4.03 2.09
C GLN A 107 -0.21 -2.91 3.03
N LEU A 108 1.04 -2.48 2.91
CA LEU A 108 1.57 -1.41 3.76
C LEU A 108 1.00 -0.05 3.35
N ARG A 109 0.90 0.85 4.33
CA ARG A 109 0.54 2.26 4.13
C ARG A 109 1.59 3.14 4.79
N TYR A 110 2.08 4.09 4.02
CA TYR A 110 3.04 5.08 4.46
C TYR A 110 2.44 6.47 4.39
N PHE A 111 2.89 7.34 5.29
CA PHE A 111 2.92 8.77 5.06
C PHE A 111 4.20 9.12 4.31
N ALA A 112 4.14 10.11 3.43
CA ALA A 112 5.31 10.72 2.83
C ALA A 112 5.07 12.20 2.53
N LEU A 113 6.15 12.96 2.33
CA LEU A 113 6.10 14.32 1.82
C LEU A 113 6.51 14.34 0.35
N VAL A 114 5.77 15.08 -0.45
CA VAL A 114 6.16 15.44 -1.82
C VAL A 114 7.27 16.48 -1.75
N ASP A 115 8.38 16.20 -2.41
CA ASP A 115 9.48 17.14 -2.56
C ASP A 115 9.04 18.33 -3.44
N ASP A 116 9.77 19.44 -3.36
CA ASP A 116 9.46 20.60 -4.20
C ASP A 116 9.50 20.22 -5.69
N ILE A 117 8.41 20.52 -6.39
CA ILE A 117 8.32 20.40 -7.84
C ILE A 117 8.96 21.68 -8.40
N GLU A 118 10.20 21.58 -8.88
CA GLU A 118 10.88 22.68 -9.59
C GLU A 118 10.17 23.07 -10.90
#